data_AF-A0A936PXH8-F1
#
_entry.id   AF-A0A936PXH8-F1
#
_cell.length_a   1.000
_cell.length_b   1.000
_cell.length_c   1.000
_cell.angle_alpha   90.00
_cell.angle_beta   90.00
_cell.angle_gamma   90.00
#
_symmetry.space_group_name_H-M   'P 1'
#
loop_
_entity.id
_entity.type
_entity.pdbx_description
1 polymer ?
#
loop_
_entity_poly.entity_id
_entity_poly.type
_entity_poly.pdbx_seq_one_letter_code
_entity_poly.pdbx_strand_id
1 'polypeptide(L)'
;MEEAGAIDNEHVPLPLGVRKAAARTRDRMLLDKLLRDRNPQVISTLLNNPWLRERDVVLVAALRPTQPSVLQVVASHPKWSTRYAVRKALACNPYCPSALALRLIGTLFRQDVAFIASSSALSEEVLTEARRLLSEG
;
A
#
# COMPACT_ATOMS: atom_id res chain seq x y z
N MET A 1 -26.22 2.78 13.74
CA MET A 1 -25.95 1.36 14.00
C MET A 1 -24.45 1.19 13.79
N GLU A 2 -23.69 1.37 14.87
CA GLU A 2 -22.23 1.46 14.84
C GLU A 2 -21.71 0.02 14.81
N GLU A 3 -21.27 -0.43 13.64
CA GLU A 3 -20.61 -1.73 13.50
C GLU A 3 -19.42 -1.78 14.44
N ALA A 4 -19.54 -2.59 15.49
CA ALA A 4 -18.41 -3.09 16.27
C ALA A 4 -17.60 -4.04 15.37
N GLY A 5 -17.00 -3.49 14.32
CA GLY A 5 -16.04 -4.15 13.46
C GLY A 5 -14.74 -4.34 14.23
N ALA A 6 -14.07 -5.47 13.99
CA ALA A 6 -12.74 -5.76 14.50
C ALA A 6 -11.84 -4.52 14.46
N ILE A 7 -11.05 -4.29 15.52
CA ILE A 7 -10.19 -3.13 15.61
C ILE A 7 -9.18 -3.16 14.45
N ASP A 8 -9.42 -2.36 13.40
CA ASP A 8 -8.55 -2.28 12.22
C ASP A 8 -7.13 -1.77 12.54
N ASN A 9 -6.95 -1.18 13.73
CA ASN A 9 -5.68 -0.65 14.21
C ASN A 9 -5.56 -0.73 15.74
N GLU A 10 -4.83 -1.72 16.24
CA GLU A 10 -4.61 -1.92 17.69
C GLU A 10 -3.86 -0.75 18.36
N HIS A 11 -3.06 0.00 17.60
CA HIS A 11 -2.29 1.13 18.13
C HIS A 11 -3.14 2.39 18.30
N VAL A 12 -4.32 2.43 17.68
CA VAL A 12 -5.31 3.49 17.79
C VAL A 12 -6.67 2.84 18.01
N PRO A 13 -6.95 2.32 19.22
CA PRO A 13 -8.18 1.58 19.53
C PRO A 13 -9.36 2.55 19.72
N LEU A 14 -9.64 3.33 18.68
CA LEU A 14 -10.69 4.33 18.62
C LEU A 14 -11.69 3.96 17.52
N PRO A 15 -12.95 4.39 17.60
CA PRO A 15 -13.94 4.18 16.54
C PRO A 15 -13.47 4.75 15.19
N LEU A 16 -13.95 4.16 14.10
CA LEU A 16 -13.55 4.51 12.73
C LEU A 16 -13.65 6.02 12.46
N GLY A 17 -14.75 6.67 12.88
CA GLY A 17 -14.94 8.10 12.71
C GLY A 17 -13.84 8.93 13.37
N VAL A 18 -13.41 8.53 14.57
CA VAL A 18 -12.34 9.18 15.33
C VAL A 18 -10.98 8.95 14.65
N ARG A 19 -10.69 7.74 14.16
CA ARG A 19 -9.44 7.47 13.42
C ARG A 19 -9.35 8.26 12.12
N LYS A 20 -10.46 8.40 11.38
CA LYS A 20 -10.54 9.28 10.19
C LYS A 20 -10.29 10.74 10.55
N ALA A 21 -10.85 11.23 11.65
CA ALA A 21 -10.57 12.59 12.12
C ALA A 21 -9.08 12.76 12.50
N ALA A 22 -8.54 11.80 13.26
CA ALA A 22 -7.15 11.74 13.68
C ALA A 22 -6.16 11.71 12.51
N ALA A 23 -6.51 11.08 11.38
CA ALA A 23 -5.69 11.04 10.17
C ALA A 23 -5.41 12.42 9.54
N ARG A 24 -6.11 13.48 9.96
CA ARG A 24 -5.85 14.88 9.55
C ARG A 24 -4.93 15.65 10.50
N THR A 25 -4.46 15.01 11.58
CA THR A 25 -3.57 15.65 12.56
C THR A 25 -2.22 16.01 11.97
N ARG A 26 -1.49 16.89 12.67
CA ARG A 26 -0.07 17.16 12.45
C ARG A 26 0.85 16.40 13.42
N ASP A 27 0.28 15.75 14.43
CA ASP A 27 1.02 14.94 15.40
C ASP A 27 1.68 13.74 14.68
N ARG A 28 3.01 13.77 14.62
CA ARG A 28 3.77 12.75 13.91
C ARG A 28 3.63 11.36 14.54
N MET A 29 3.58 11.28 15.87
CA MET A 29 3.49 10.01 16.58
C MET A 29 2.15 9.33 16.31
N LEU A 30 1.08 10.12 16.25
CA LEU A 30 -0.26 9.63 15.91
C LEU A 30 -0.34 9.23 14.42
N LEU A 31 0.24 10.00 13.50
CA LEU A 31 0.32 9.62 12.09
C LEU A 31 1.07 8.29 11.91
N ASP A 32 2.19 8.09 12.59
CA ASP A 32 2.98 6.86 12.53
C ASP A 32 2.16 5.63 12.96
N LYS A 33 1.31 5.76 13.99
CA LYS A 33 0.38 4.71 14.40
C LYS A 33 -0.71 4.46 13.35
N LEU A 34 -1.22 5.51 12.71
CA LEU A 34 -2.28 5.42 11.69
C LEU A 34 -1.78 4.85 10.35
N LEU A 35 -0.47 4.82 10.07
CA LEU A 35 0.07 4.15 8.88
C LEU A 35 -0.25 2.64 8.85
N ARG A 36 -0.55 2.05 10.02
CA ARG A 36 -0.87 0.64 10.18
C ARG A 36 -2.37 0.34 10.12
N ASP A 37 -3.20 1.35 9.86
CA ASP A 37 -4.66 1.17 9.82
C ASP A 37 -5.06 0.29 8.63
N ARG A 38 -5.81 -0.77 8.91
CA ARG A 38 -6.28 -1.71 7.89
C ARG A 38 -7.55 -1.23 7.18
N ASN A 39 -8.12 -0.10 7.60
CA ASN A 39 -9.33 0.46 7.00
C ASN A 39 -9.01 1.39 5.82
N PRO A 40 -9.50 1.10 4.60
CA PRO A 40 -9.23 1.92 3.42
C PRO A 40 -9.73 3.37 3.56
N GLN A 41 -10.75 3.64 4.38
CA GLN A 41 -11.27 5.00 4.60
C GLN A 41 -10.33 5.86 5.45
N VAL A 42 -9.64 5.25 6.42
CA VAL A 42 -8.62 5.93 7.22
C VAL A 42 -7.41 6.21 6.35
N ILE A 43 -6.92 5.21 5.62
CA ILE A 43 -5.79 5.36 4.71
C ILE A 43 -6.07 6.40 3.63
N SER A 44 -7.26 6.40 3.01
CA SER A 44 -7.65 7.43 2.04
C SER A 44 -7.58 8.85 2.63
N THR A 45 -8.06 9.02 3.87
CA THR A 45 -7.96 10.31 4.57
C THR A 45 -6.51 10.68 4.87
N LEU A 46 -5.72 9.71 5.31
CA LEU A 46 -4.32 9.87 5.65
C LEU A 46 -3.50 10.29 4.41
N LEU A 47 -3.70 9.65 3.25
CA LEU A 47 -2.98 9.97 2.00
C LEU A 47 -3.14 11.43 1.54
N ASN A 48 -4.24 12.08 1.92
CA ASN A 48 -4.51 13.50 1.66
C ASN A 48 -3.91 14.45 2.72
N ASN A 49 -3.30 13.93 3.78
CA ASN A 49 -2.66 14.73 4.81
C ASN A 49 -1.38 15.40 4.27
N PRO A 50 -1.24 16.75 4.36
CA PRO A 50 -0.08 17.46 3.84
C PRO A 50 1.25 17.13 4.55
N TRP A 51 1.19 16.56 5.75
CA TRP A 51 2.36 16.19 6.55
C TRP A 51 2.89 14.78 6.23
N LEU A 52 2.18 14.01 5.38
CA LEU A 52 2.70 12.74 4.89
C LEU A 52 3.85 12.93 3.91
N ARG A 53 4.83 12.05 4.04
CA ARG A 53 6.00 11.93 3.18
C ARG A 53 5.90 10.65 2.37
N GLU A 54 6.63 10.58 1.26
CA GLU A 54 6.66 9.39 0.40
C GLU A 54 7.01 8.11 1.17
N ARG A 55 7.99 8.19 2.09
CA ARG A 55 8.38 7.07 2.95
C ARG A 55 7.21 6.49 3.75
N ASP A 56 6.26 7.32 4.15
CA ASP A 56 5.11 6.90 4.96
C ASP A 56 4.14 6.08 4.11
N VAL A 57 3.94 6.52 2.86
CA VAL A 57 3.09 5.82 1.89
C VAL A 57 3.71 4.51 1.44
N VAL A 58 5.05 4.47 1.30
CA VAL A 58 5.80 3.23 1.08
C VAL A 58 5.57 2.24 2.22
N LEU A 59 5.57 2.69 3.48
CA LEU A 59 5.26 1.83 4.63
C LEU A 59 3.84 1.25 4.54
N VAL A 60 2.84 2.06 4.19
CA VAL A 60 1.46 1.59 3.98
C VAL A 60 1.40 0.55 2.85
N ALA A 61 2.05 0.84 1.71
CA ALA A 61 2.08 -0.05 0.55
C ALA A 61 2.82 -1.37 0.80
N ALA A 62 3.82 -1.37 1.69
CA ALA A 62 4.64 -2.54 2.02
C ALA A 62 4.09 -3.34 3.22
N LEU A 63 3.07 -2.84 3.91
CA LEU A 63 2.50 -3.44 5.12
C LEU A 63 1.94 -4.84 4.83
N ARG A 64 2.26 -5.79 5.72
CA ARG A 64 1.88 -7.20 5.62
C ARG A 64 1.56 -7.73 7.04
N PRO A 65 0.43 -8.41 7.26
CA PRO A 65 -0.71 -8.53 6.36
C PRO A 65 -1.43 -7.18 6.17
N THR A 66 -2.09 -6.99 5.03
CA THR A 66 -2.90 -5.80 4.74
C THR A 66 -4.11 -6.18 3.89
N GLN A 67 -5.15 -5.34 3.91
CA GLN A 67 -6.33 -5.55 3.08
C GLN A 67 -6.03 -5.13 1.63
N PRO A 68 -6.44 -5.91 0.61
CA PRO A 68 -6.29 -5.51 -0.79
C PRO A 68 -6.91 -4.14 -1.11
N SER A 69 -8.01 -3.79 -0.45
CA SER A 69 -8.69 -2.50 -0.57
C SER A 69 -7.80 -1.30 -0.18
N VAL A 70 -6.94 -1.46 0.84
CA VAL A 70 -5.95 -0.44 1.24
C VAL A 70 -4.94 -0.21 0.13
N LEU A 71 -4.42 -1.28 -0.47
CA LEU A 71 -3.43 -1.20 -1.55
C LEU A 71 -4.03 -0.56 -2.81
N GLN A 72 -5.30 -0.85 -3.11
CA GLN A 72 -6.03 -0.19 -4.20
C GLN A 72 -6.19 1.31 -3.98
N VAL A 73 -6.48 1.75 -2.75
CA VAL A 73 -6.56 3.17 -2.39
C VAL A 73 -5.21 3.87 -2.58
N VAL A 74 -4.11 3.23 -2.19
CA VAL A 74 -2.76 3.79 -2.43
C VAL A 74 -2.46 3.87 -3.93
N ALA A 75 -2.78 2.82 -4.69
CA ALA A 75 -2.52 2.74 -6.12
C ALA A 75 -3.36 3.71 -6.97
N SER A 76 -4.55 4.11 -6.50
CA SER A 76 -5.42 5.06 -7.19
C SER A 76 -5.14 6.52 -6.83
N HIS A 77 -4.34 6.78 -5.78
CA HIS A 77 -4.12 8.14 -5.30
C HIS A 77 -3.23 8.96 -6.27
N PRO A 78 -3.71 10.10 -6.81
CA PRO A 78 -3.05 10.81 -7.92
C PRO A 78 -1.63 11.30 -7.61
N LYS A 79 -1.39 11.73 -6.36
CA LYS A 79 -0.06 12.19 -5.91
C LYS A 79 0.96 11.06 -5.71
N TRP A 80 0.50 9.90 -5.27
CA TRP A 80 1.39 8.87 -4.70
C TRP A 80 1.60 7.70 -5.66
N SER A 81 0.60 7.36 -6.48
CA SER A 81 0.71 6.28 -7.47
C SER A 81 1.76 6.56 -8.56
N THR A 82 2.06 7.84 -8.80
CA THR A 82 3.10 8.27 -9.73
C THR A 82 4.52 8.12 -9.16
N ARG A 83 4.67 7.84 -7.87
CA ARG A 83 5.97 7.68 -7.21
C ARG A 83 6.51 6.26 -7.41
N TYR A 84 7.77 6.19 -7.86
CA TYR A 84 8.44 4.93 -8.15
C TYR A 84 8.48 3.99 -6.94
N ALA A 85 8.90 4.51 -5.78
CA ALA A 85 9.02 3.70 -4.57
C ALA A 85 7.67 3.13 -4.11
N VAL A 86 6.58 3.88 -4.31
CA VAL A 86 5.22 3.42 -4.01
C VAL A 86 4.79 2.31 -4.97
N ARG A 87 4.99 2.48 -6.28
CA ARG A 87 4.68 1.42 -7.27
C ARG A 87 5.46 0.14 -7.00
N LYS A 88 6.76 0.26 -6.71
CA LYS A 88 7.63 -0.86 -6.35
C LYS A 88 7.09 -1.57 -5.10
N ALA A 89 6.78 -0.82 -4.04
CA ALA A 89 6.29 -1.40 -2.79
C ALA A 89 4.96 -2.14 -2.99
N LEU A 90 4.03 -1.57 -3.77
CA LEU A 90 2.77 -2.22 -4.15
C LEU A 90 2.99 -3.51 -4.94
N ALA A 91 3.83 -3.48 -5.98
CA ALA A 91 4.11 -4.66 -6.82
C ALA A 91 4.82 -5.79 -6.05
N CYS A 92 5.62 -5.44 -5.04
CA CYS A 92 6.31 -6.41 -4.18
C CYS A 92 5.46 -6.89 -2.99
N ASN A 93 4.22 -6.42 -2.81
CA ASN A 93 3.37 -6.83 -1.70
C ASN A 93 2.53 -8.06 -2.09
N PRO A 94 2.64 -9.20 -1.39
CA PRO A 94 1.88 -10.42 -1.70
C PRO A 94 0.37 -10.29 -1.49
N TYR A 95 -0.09 -9.30 -0.72
CA TYR A 95 -1.52 -8.99 -0.55
C TYR A 95 -2.04 -8.04 -1.63
N CYS A 96 -1.18 -7.57 -2.53
CA CYS A 96 -1.58 -6.79 -3.69
C CYS A 96 -2.33 -7.68 -4.67
N PRO A 97 -3.54 -7.29 -5.14
CA PRO A 97 -4.22 -8.02 -6.20
C PRO A 97 -3.31 -8.24 -7.41
N SER A 98 -3.23 -9.47 -7.95
CA SER A 98 -2.38 -9.80 -9.10
C SER A 98 -2.57 -8.80 -10.25
N ALA A 99 -3.81 -8.47 -10.61
CA ALA A 99 -4.12 -7.52 -11.67
C ALA A 99 -3.54 -6.11 -11.42
N LEU A 100 -3.46 -5.67 -10.16
CA LEU A 100 -2.80 -4.42 -9.82
C LEU A 100 -1.27 -4.56 -9.93
N ALA A 101 -0.69 -5.63 -9.39
CA ALA A 101 0.75 -5.88 -9.48
C ALA A 101 1.22 -5.98 -10.94
N LEU A 102 0.53 -6.74 -11.79
CA LEU A 102 0.82 -6.90 -13.23
C LEU A 102 0.88 -5.55 -13.97
N ARG A 103 -0.08 -4.64 -13.70
CA ARG A 103 -0.06 -3.28 -14.28
C ARG A 103 1.13 -2.45 -13.83
N LEU A 104 1.62 -2.67 -12.61
CA LEU A 104 2.72 -1.88 -12.04
C LEU A 104 4.09 -2.40 -12.47
N ILE A 105 4.27 -3.72 -12.64
CA ILE A 105 5.58 -4.34 -12.92
C ILE A 105 6.20 -3.78 -14.20
N GLY A 106 5.42 -3.58 -15.26
CA GLY A 106 5.91 -2.99 -16.51
C GLY A 106 6.38 -1.53 -16.39
N THR A 107 6.16 -0.88 -15.25
CA THR A 107 6.60 0.51 -14.98
C THR A 107 7.83 0.58 -14.07
N LEU A 108 8.37 -0.57 -13.65
CA LEU A 108 9.51 -0.66 -12.74
C LEU A 108 10.82 -0.78 -13.53
N PHE A 109 11.93 -0.44 -12.86
CA PHE A 109 13.24 -0.66 -13.43
C PHE A 109 13.56 -2.15 -13.49
N ARG A 110 14.38 -2.53 -14.47
CA ARG A 110 14.73 -3.92 -14.77
C ARG A 110 15.26 -4.69 -13.55
N GLN A 111 16.07 -4.06 -12.71
CA GLN A 111 16.60 -4.67 -11.48
C GLN A 111 15.49 -5.02 -10.47
N ASP A 112 14.42 -4.22 -10.42
CA ASP A 112 13.30 -4.48 -9.51
C ASP A 112 12.33 -5.51 -10.09
N VAL A 113 12.19 -5.57 -11.42
CA VAL A 113 11.50 -6.67 -12.09
C VAL A 113 12.24 -8.00 -11.87
N ALA A 114 13.58 -7.99 -11.92
CA ALA A 114 14.41 -9.16 -11.60
C ALA A 114 14.22 -9.61 -10.15
N PHE A 115 14.16 -8.66 -9.21
CA PHE A 115 13.83 -8.96 -7.82
C PHE A 115 12.47 -9.66 -7.70
N ILE A 116 11.43 -9.12 -8.35
CA ILE A 116 10.07 -9.71 -8.37
C ILE A 116 10.10 -11.13 -8.93
N ALA A 117 10.77 -11.36 -10.07
CA ALA A 117 10.86 -12.69 -10.72
C ALA A 117 11.50 -13.78 -9.84
N SER A 118 12.32 -13.37 -8.88
CA SER A 118 13.00 -14.26 -7.91
C SER A 118 12.24 -14.46 -6.59
N SER A 119 11.13 -13.75 -6.39
CA SER A 119 10.35 -13.80 -5.15
C SER A 119 9.56 -15.10 -5.03
N SER A 120 9.51 -15.67 -3.82
CA SER A 120 8.63 -16.81 -3.48
C SER A 120 7.31 -16.40 -2.82
N ALA A 121 7.13 -15.10 -2.52
CA ALA A 121 5.96 -14.61 -1.80
C ALA A 121 4.82 -14.17 -2.73
N LEU A 122 5.09 -13.93 -4.02
CA LEU A 122 4.12 -13.36 -4.97
C LEU A 122 3.41 -14.46 -5.76
N SER A 123 2.29 -14.12 -6.40
CA SER A 123 1.54 -15.06 -7.23
C SER A 123 2.34 -15.49 -8.46
N GLU A 124 2.15 -16.74 -8.89
CA GLU A 124 2.84 -17.28 -10.09
C GLU A 124 2.57 -16.45 -11.36
N GLU A 125 1.39 -15.85 -11.46
CA GLU A 125 1.02 -14.92 -12.55
C GLU A 125 1.99 -13.73 -12.61
N VAL A 126 2.25 -13.10 -11.46
CA VAL A 126 3.17 -11.97 -11.33
C VAL A 126 4.62 -12.39 -11.61
N LEU A 127 5.04 -13.56 -11.11
CA LEU A 127 6.39 -14.08 -11.33
C LEU A 127 6.64 -14.40 -12.81
N THR A 128 5.66 -15.03 -13.47
CA THR A 128 5.73 -15.39 -14.88
C THR A 128 5.84 -14.14 -15.76
N GLU A 129 5.02 -13.12 -15.50
CA GLU A 129 5.08 -11.86 -16.24
C GLU A 129 6.41 -11.13 -16.02
N ALA A 130 6.92 -11.10 -14.78
CA ALA A 130 8.22 -10.51 -14.50
C ALA A 130 9.34 -11.23 -15.28
N ARG A 131 9.34 -12.57 -15.35
CA ARG A 131 10.32 -13.34 -16.13
C ARG A 131 10.21 -13.05 -17.63
N ARG A 132 8.98 -12.93 -18.16
CA ARG A 132 8.73 -12.59 -19.56
C ARG A 132 9.33 -11.22 -19.91
N LEU A 133 9.05 -10.19 -19.12
CA LEU A 133 9.60 -8.85 -19.32
C LEU A 133 11.14 -8.80 -19.28
N LEU A 134 11.78 -9.68 -18.51
CA LEU A 134 13.25 -9.79 -18.47
C LEU A 134 13.84 -10.56 -19.66
N SER A 135 13.04 -11.29 -20.43
CA SER A 135 13.50 -11.95 -21.66
C SER A 135 13.33 -11.09 -22.91
N GLU A 136 12.43 -10.10 -22.86
CA GLU A 136 12.07 -9.25 -24.01
C GLU A 136 12.86 -7.94 -24.11
N GLY A 137 13.74 -7.64 -23.15
CA GLY A 137 14.57 -6.43 -23.12
C GLY A 137 16.00 -6.68 -22.70
#